data_AF-A0A9D1JUC1-F1
#
_entry.id   AF-A0A9D1JUC1-F1
#
_cell.length_a   1.000
_cell.length_b   1.000
_cell.length_c   1.000
_cell.angle_alpha   90.00
_cell.angle_beta   90.00
_cell.angle_gamma   90.00
#
_symmetry.space_group_name_H-M   'P 1'
#
loop_
_entity.id
_entity.type
_entity.pdbx_description
1 polymer ?
#
loop_
_entity_poly.entity_id
_entity_poly.type
_entity_poly.pdbx_seq_one_letter_code
_entity_poly.pdbx_strand_id
1 'polypeptide(L)'
;MERLTTLSASGEYASGRAQGELLAELGRYEDFAESVEAELELVRLNLGDLKAAGRQRSATYTMLMGSKYMLEEMQKRLAEPPKETAARLENLRRLIDGDDGIRDVEE
;
A
#
# COMPACT_ATOMS: atom_id res chain seq x y z
N MET A 1 6.05 10.01 5.14
CA MET A 1 7.18 9.21 5.65
C MET A 1 8.37 9.48 4.75
N GLU A 2 9.51 9.86 5.31
CA GLU A 2 10.75 10.04 4.54
C GLU A 2 11.25 8.69 4.04
N ARG A 3 11.72 8.62 2.79
CA ARG A 3 12.24 7.37 2.22
C ARG A 3 13.62 7.08 2.84
N LEU A 4 13.74 5.96 3.55
CA LEU A 4 14.97 5.59 4.26
C LEU A 4 16.06 4.95 3.38
N THR A 5 15.68 4.50 2.17
CA THR A 5 16.55 3.73 1.27
C THR A 5 16.43 4.19 -0.18
N THR A 6 17.56 4.24 -0.88
CA THR A 6 17.62 4.54 -2.31
C THR A 6 17.84 3.25 -3.09
N LEU A 7 17.10 3.07 -4.19
CA LEU A 7 17.28 1.95 -5.10
C LEU A 7 18.36 2.31 -6.12
N SER A 8 19.39 1.47 -6.25
CA SER A 8 20.43 1.61 -7.27
C SER A 8 19.96 1.13 -8.65
N ALA A 9 20.72 1.46 -9.69
CA ALA A 9 20.52 0.90 -11.03
C ALA A 9 20.69 -0.63 -11.09
N SER A 10 21.47 -1.23 -10.18
CA SER A 10 21.60 -2.69 -10.02
C SER A 10 20.39 -3.34 -9.36
N GLY A 11 19.46 -2.55 -8.80
CA GLY A 11 18.28 -3.04 -8.09
C GLY A 11 18.52 -3.32 -6.60
N GLU A 12 19.63 -2.85 -6.04
CA GLU A 12 19.98 -2.98 -4.63
C GLU A 12 19.54 -1.75 -3.85
N TYR A 13 19.08 -1.94 -2.61
CA TYR A 13 18.74 -0.83 -1.73
C TYR A 13 19.93 -0.45 -0.84
N ALA A 14 20.23 0.83 -0.78
CA ALA A 14 21.24 1.39 0.12
C ALA A 14 20.61 2.42 1.07
N SER A 15 21.12 2.52 2.28
CA SER A 15 20.72 3.54 3.25
C SER A 15 21.92 4.26 3.83
N GLY A 16 21.75 5.56 4.12
CA GLY A 16 22.68 6.34 4.94
C GLY A 16 22.35 6.29 6.44
N ARG A 17 21.33 5.52 6.86
CA ARG A 17 20.88 5.40 8.26
C ARG A 17 21.62 4.28 8.97
N ALA A 18 21.65 4.33 10.31
CA ALA A 18 22.21 3.27 11.13
C ALA A 18 21.37 1.98 11.01
N GLN A 19 22.02 0.81 11.08
CA GLN A 19 21.34 -0.48 10.95
C GLN A 19 20.19 -0.67 11.95
N GLY A 20 20.36 -0.23 13.20
CA GLY A 20 19.32 -0.33 14.23
C GLY A 20 18.05 0.45 13.88
N GLU A 21 18.18 1.62 13.23
CA GLU A 21 17.03 2.41 12.77
C GLU A 21 16.28 1.69 11.65
N LEU A 22 17.02 1.08 10.72
CA LEU A 22 16.44 0.32 9.61
C LEU A 22 15.69 -0.91 10.09
N LEU A 23 16.26 -1.66 11.03
CA LEU A 23 15.60 -2.82 11.62
C LEU A 23 14.33 -2.43 12.39
N ALA A 24 14.35 -1.30 13.11
CA ALA A 24 13.17 -0.81 13.81
C ALA A 24 12.04 -0.39 12.85
N GLU A 25 12.36 0.23 11.71
CA GLU A 25 11.35 0.55 10.69
C GLU A 25 10.85 -0.71 9.97
N LEU A 26 11.74 -1.66 9.67
CA LEU A 26 11.36 -2.93 9.08
C LEU A 26 10.37 -3.67 9.99
N GLY A 27 10.63 -3.75 11.29
CA GLY A 27 9.71 -4.37 12.25
C GLY A 27 8.34 -3.70 12.27
N ARG A 28 8.27 -2.36 12.23
CA ARG A 28 6.99 -1.64 12.11
C ARG A 28 6.24 -1.98 10.82
N TYR A 29 6.97 -2.14 9.71
CA TYR A 29 6.38 -2.53 8.43
C TYR A 29 5.87 -3.97 8.46
N GLU A 30 6.60 -4.90 9.08
CA GLU A 30 6.19 -6.28 9.27
C GLU A 30 4.92 -6.35 10.14
N ASP A 31 4.90 -5.67 11.29
CA ASP A 31 3.71 -5.55 12.15
C ASP A 31 2.49 -5.02 11.37
N PHE A 32 2.71 -4.00 10.53
CA PHE A 32 1.64 -3.45 9.69
C PHE A 32 1.14 -4.47 8.67
N ALA A 33 2.03 -5.17 7.97
CA ALA A 33 1.66 -6.17 6.98
C ALA A 33 0.87 -7.33 7.61
N GLU A 34 1.31 -7.82 8.77
CA GLU A 34 0.59 -8.84 9.55
C GLU A 34 -0.80 -8.33 9.98
N SER A 35 -0.89 -7.07 10.43
CA SER A 35 -2.18 -6.49 10.83
C SER A 35 -3.20 -6.41 9.70
N VAL A 36 -2.77 -6.08 8.48
CA VAL A 36 -3.65 -6.03 7.29
C VAL A 36 -4.20 -7.41 6.95
N GLU A 37 -3.37 -8.45 7.08
CA GLU A 37 -3.82 -9.83 6.86
C GLU A 37 -4.82 -10.29 7.91
N ALA A 38 -4.52 -10.06 9.19
CA ALA A 38 -5.42 -10.42 10.29
C ALA A 38 -6.77 -9.68 10.19
N GLU A 39 -6.76 -8.38 9.84
CA GLU A 39 -7.98 -7.59 9.68
C GLU A 39 -8.82 -8.12 8.50
N LEU A 40 -8.18 -8.48 7.38
CA LEU A 40 -8.88 -9.05 6.24
C LEU A 40 -9.56 -10.39 6.57
N GLU A 41 -8.87 -11.26 7.32
CA GLU A 41 -9.45 -12.52 7.78
C GLU A 41 -10.67 -12.27 8.68
N LEU A 42 -10.55 -11.37 9.65
CA LEU A 42 -11.65 -11.01 10.54
C LEU A 42 -12.87 -10.45 9.77
N VAL A 43 -12.64 -9.57 8.79
CA VAL A 43 -13.70 -9.04 7.93
C VAL A 43 -14.39 -10.16 7.14
N ARG A 44 -13.62 -11.12 6.60
CA ARG A 44 -14.18 -12.29 5.88
C ARG A 44 -15.04 -13.16 6.79
N LEU A 45 -14.59 -13.43 8.01
CA LEU A 45 -15.37 -14.18 9.01
C LEU A 45 -16.68 -13.46 9.34
N ASN A 46 -16.62 -12.16 9.64
CA ASN A 46 -17.80 -11.35 9.95
C ASN A 46 -18.81 -11.28 8.78
N LEU A 47 -18.33 -11.20 7.54
CA LEU A 47 -19.18 -11.27 6.35
C LEU A 47 -19.85 -12.65 6.21
N GLY A 48 -19.12 -13.73 6.52
CA GLY A 48 -19.63 -15.09 6.57
C GLY A 48 -20.78 -15.24 7.57
N ASP A 49 -20.59 -14.74 8.79
CA ASP A 49 -21.59 -14.77 9.86
C ASP A 49 -22.84 -13.97 9.49
N LEU A 50 -22.68 -12.77 8.95
CA LEU A 50 -23.79 -11.94 8.48
C LEU A 50 -24.55 -12.61 7.34
N LYS A 51 -23.84 -13.28 6.42
CA LYS A 51 -24.47 -14.04 5.33
C LYS A 51 -25.27 -15.23 5.88
N ALA A 52 -24.72 -15.99 6.82
CA ALA A 52 -25.40 -17.12 7.46
C ALA A 52 -26.67 -16.66 8.21
N ALA A 53 -26.64 -15.47 8.81
CA ALA A 53 -27.79 -14.85 9.46
C ALA A 53 -28.76 -14.13 8.49
N GLY A 54 -28.56 -14.21 7.17
CA GLY A 54 -29.44 -13.57 6.17
C GLY A 54 -29.36 -12.04 6.13
N ARG A 55 -28.31 -11.43 6.70
CA ARG A 55 -28.14 -9.97 6.87
C ARG A 55 -27.34 -9.30 5.75
N GLN A 56 -27.33 -9.87 4.55
CA GLN A 56 -26.54 -9.36 3.42
C GLN A 56 -26.97 -7.98 2.92
N ARG A 57 -28.19 -7.53 3.26
CA ARG A 57 -28.71 -6.18 2.92
C ARG A 57 -28.48 -5.15 4.03
N SER A 58 -27.79 -5.53 5.12
CA SER A 58 -27.54 -4.61 6.23
C SER A 58 -26.45 -3.59 5.89
N ALA A 59 -26.53 -2.41 6.50
CA ALA A 59 -25.50 -1.37 6.38
C ALA A 59 -24.11 -1.91 6.79
N THR A 60 -24.05 -2.69 7.87
CA THR A 60 -22.81 -3.33 8.35
C THR A 60 -22.21 -4.26 7.29
N TYR A 61 -23.03 -5.07 6.60
CA TYR A 61 -22.53 -5.94 5.53
C TYR A 61 -21.93 -5.13 4.38
N THR A 62 -22.62 -4.06 3.94
CA THR A 62 -22.11 -3.17 2.88
C THR A 62 -20.79 -2.50 3.29
N MET A 63 -20.69 -2.03 4.53
CA MET A 63 -19.45 -1.43 5.05
C MET A 63 -18.30 -2.44 5.06
N LEU A 64 -18.53 -3.64 5.59
CA LEU A 64 -17.51 -4.69 5.65
C LEU A 64 -17.09 -5.17 4.26
N MET A 65 -18.01 -5.19 3.28
CA MET A 65 -17.64 -5.44 1.88
C MET A 65 -16.71 -4.37 1.34
N GLY A 66 -16.94 -3.10 1.66
CA GLY A 66 -16.04 -2.00 1.32
C GLY A 66 -14.65 -2.17 1.95
N SER A 67 -14.61 -2.45 3.26
CA SER A 67 -13.35 -2.72 3.98
C SER A 67 -12.60 -3.91 3.38
N LYS A 68 -13.30 -5.00 3.04
CA LYS A 68 -12.71 -6.17 2.40
C LYS A 68 -11.98 -5.80 1.11
N TYR A 69 -12.62 -5.01 0.23
CA TYR A 69 -11.97 -4.60 -1.03
C TYR A 69 -10.74 -3.75 -0.79
N MET A 70 -10.80 -2.82 0.17
CA MET A 70 -9.65 -1.98 0.52
C MET A 70 -8.48 -2.82 1.06
N LEU A 71 -8.75 -3.76 1.97
CA LEU A 71 -7.74 -4.64 2.55
C LEU A 71 -7.15 -5.61 1.51
N GLU A 72 -7.96 -6.12 0.59
CA GLU A 72 -7.48 -6.94 -0.54
C GLU A 72 -6.56 -6.14 -1.47
N GLU A 73 -6.85 -4.87 -1.74
CA GLU A 73 -5.96 -3.99 -2.50
C GLU A 73 -4.68 -3.65 -1.73
N MET A 74 -4.75 -3.48 -0.40
CA MET A 74 -3.55 -3.29 0.43
C MET A 74 -2.65 -4.52 0.39
N GLN A 75 -3.20 -5.74 0.53
CA GLN A 75 -2.42 -6.97 0.41
C GLN A 75 -1.72 -7.10 -0.95
N LYS A 76 -2.43 -6.79 -2.04
CA LYS A 76 -1.81 -6.80 -3.39
C LYS A 76 -0.63 -5.85 -3.49
N ARG A 77 -0.74 -4.65 -2.89
CA ARG A 77 0.34 -3.66 -2.86
C ARG A 77 1.52 -4.10 -1.99
N LEU A 78 1.26 -4.75 -0.85
CA LEU A 78 2.31 -5.31 0.00
C LEU A 78 3.06 -6.45 -0.69
N ALA A 79 2.37 -7.23 -1.53
CA ALA A 79 2.94 -8.31 -2.33
C ALA A 79 3.56 -7.84 -3.66
N GLU A 80 3.45 -6.55 -4.01
CA GLU A 80 4.00 -6.00 -5.26
C GLU A 80 5.53 -6.15 -5.25
N PRO A 81 6.15 -6.68 -6.32
CA PRO A 81 7.60 -6.79 -6.40
C PRO A 81 8.28 -5.42 -6.26
N PRO A 82 9.38 -5.29 -5.49
CA PRO A 82 10.01 -3.99 -5.24
C PRO A 82 10.39 -3.20 -6.50
N LYS A 83 10.77 -3.91 -7.58
CA LYS A 83 11.10 -3.29 -8.88
C LYS A 83 9.89 -2.62 -9.54
N GLU A 84 8.72 -3.24 -9.45
CA GLU A 84 7.48 -2.70 -10.01
C GLU A 84 7.03 -1.48 -9.21
N THR A 85 7.04 -1.58 -7.88
CA THR A 85 6.75 -0.45 -6.99
C THR A 85 7.71 0.71 -7.25
N ALA A 86 9.01 0.45 -7.39
CA ALA A 86 10.00 1.49 -7.65
C ALA A 86 9.78 2.20 -9.00
N ALA A 87 9.55 1.44 -10.07
CA ALA A 87 9.27 1.99 -11.40
C ALA A 87 8.00 2.86 -11.40
N ARG A 88 6.94 2.40 -10.73
CA ARG A 88 5.68 3.16 -10.58
C ARG A 88 5.91 4.47 -9.82
N LEU A 89 6.66 4.43 -8.71
CA LEU A 89 6.99 5.63 -7.93
C LEU A 89 7.84 6.61 -8.72
N GLU A 90 8.80 6.14 -9.51
CA GLU A 90 9.60 7.00 -10.40
C GLU A 90 8.73 7.66 -11.47
N ASN A 91 7.82 6.92 -12.11
CA ASN A 91 6.88 7.47 -13.07
C ASN A 91 5.97 8.53 -12.44
N LEU A 92 5.44 8.27 -11.25
CA LEU A 92 4.64 9.24 -10.51
C LEU A 92 5.43 10.50 -10.18
N ARG A 93 6.68 10.34 -9.75
CA ARG A 93 7.57 11.48 -9.50
C ARG A 93 7.80 12.30 -10.76
N ARG A 94 8.06 11.66 -11.91
CA ARG A 94 8.22 12.37 -13.20
C ARG A 94 6.96 13.11 -13.65
N LEU A 95 5.78 12.58 -13.33
CA LEU A 95 4.51 13.27 -13.60
C LEU A 95 4.34 14.50 -12.72
N ILE A 96 4.69 14.40 -11.43
CA ILE A 96 4.60 15.52 -10.48
C ILE A 96 5.65 16.58 -10.79
N ASP A 97 6.89 16.18 -11.06
CA ASP A 97 8.02 17.08 -11.34
C ASP A 97 7.98 17.63 -12.80
N GLY A 98 7.19 17.01 -13.68
CA GLY A 98 7.11 17.33 -15.11
C GLY A 98 5.92 18.20 -15.52
N ASP A 99 5.04 18.57 -14.59
CA ASP A 99 3.83 19.40 -14.82
C ASP A 99 4.05 20.88 -14.46
N ASP A 100 5.25 21.40 -14.68
CA ASP A 100 5.59 22.84 -14.58
C ASP A 100 5.54 23.54 -15.95
N GLY A 101 4.56 23.19 -16.79
CA GLY A 101 4.53 23.70 -18.17
C GLY A 101 3.16 23.71 -18.82
N ILE A 102 2.24 24.54 -18.29
CA ILE A 102 1.36 25.29 -19.18
C ILE A 102 2.29 25.99 -20.17
N ARG A 103 2.43 25.43 -21.37
CA ARG A 103 3.04 26.17 -22.47
C ARG A 103 2.02 27.23 -22.83
N ASP A 104 2.24 28.45 -22.33
CA ASP A 104 1.66 29.62 -22.96
C ASP A 104 2.10 29.58 -24.42
N VAL A 105 1.17 29.17 -25.28
CA VAL A 105 1.27 29.34 -26.72
C VAL A 105 1.08 30.83 -26.97
N GLU A 106 2.17 31.59 -26.83
CA GLU A 106 2.24 32.95 -27.36
C GLU A 106 2.38 32.89 -28.90
N GLU A 107 1.31 33.38 -29.54
CA GLU A 107 1.07 33.86 -30.92
C GLU A 107 1.64 33.09 -32.14
#